data_AF-F8A3U5-F1
#
_entry.id   AF-F8A3U5-F1
#
_cell.length_a   1.000
_cell.length_b   1.000
_cell.length_c   1.000
_cell.angle_alpha   90.00
_cell.angle_beta   90.00
_cell.angle_gamma   90.00
#
_symmetry.space_group_name_H-M   'P 1'
#
loop_
_entity.id
_entity.type
_entity.pdbx_description
1 polymer ?
#
loop_
_entity_poly.entity_id
_entity_poly.type
_entity_poly.pdbx_seq_one_letter_code
_entity_poly.pdbx_strand_id
1 'polypeptide(L)'
;MEQTPDPRDHGRGTPDAAPPSGSGTASARPSGQPGVPLDAVDVATRALPVQRAARSATPPARAHVTSDDERPAPDEVPTQRVTRRETRRTLRAADRAAEAARDATVPDTAAPDTAAPDTAAPGTAGPAPDRAPRTGQSAAGSGRRARRARAVEPASSGAGPGDAPAPGDADHAEDGPAAPPVSRSRRRRAATAGKPERAAGAPDGVLVDVVVIGAGQAGLSAAYHLRKAGLVPVGDRGWEDAAATFVVLDDAPAPGGAWQHRAPGLRVMDAHGVHDLPGMPLLVPDPAESAARAVPYYFAQYEEAFGLHVQRPVTVTRVEDAGERLTVTSHLVDAPETTVRWHARGLVNASGTWRKPFWPAYPGREVFTGRQLHSRDVREPAELADGHVVVVGGGTSAVQLLLALARVTTTTWVTRRPPLWRDGQFTPEVGRAAVALVDERTRAGLPPGSIVSVTGLPLTDEYRAGIAAGVLRARPPFSRLTPDGVAWDGPPRSHDAVDPAAPDDEARALGAWVDGPDEVVARTVVWATGYRPALDHLTPLRLRASGGGVVMDGTRVVADPRVHLVGYGPSASTIGANRAGRDAVRTLLEHLTPPG
;
A
#
# COMPACT_ATOMS: atom_id res chain seq x y z
N MET A 1 -23.75 12.62 58.04
CA MET A 1 -23.44 12.97 59.44
C MET A 1 -21.93 12.83 59.56
N GLU A 2 -21.20 13.91 59.25
CA GLU A 2 -20.74 14.94 60.21
C GLU A 2 -19.64 14.34 61.13
N GLN A 3 -18.40 14.81 61.18
CA GLN A 3 -17.87 16.18 61.11
C GLN A 3 -16.39 16.19 60.69
N THR A 4 -16.00 17.22 59.93
CA THR A 4 -14.64 17.79 59.81
C THR A 4 -14.29 18.54 61.11
N PRO A 5 -13.00 18.78 61.44
CA PRO A 5 -12.39 20.05 61.02
C PRO A 5 -10.86 20.01 60.72
N ASP A 6 -10.45 20.82 59.74
CA ASP A 6 -9.15 21.53 59.61
C ASP A 6 -9.28 22.88 60.39
N PRO A 7 -8.28 23.78 60.68
CA PRO A 7 -6.99 23.99 59.99
C PRO A 7 -5.75 24.52 60.78
N ARG A 8 -4.59 24.47 60.08
CA ARG A 8 -3.42 25.41 60.07
C ARG A 8 -2.75 25.84 61.40
N ASP A 9 -1.41 25.70 61.47
CA ASP A 9 -0.52 26.85 61.72
C ASP A 9 0.93 26.64 61.24
N HIS A 10 1.57 27.74 60.85
CA HIS A 10 2.93 27.91 60.36
C HIS A 10 3.97 27.91 61.49
N GLY A 11 5.20 27.44 61.20
CA GLY A 11 6.34 27.66 62.10
C GLY A 11 7.69 27.34 61.45
N ARG A 12 8.41 28.39 61.04
CA ARG A 12 9.81 28.35 60.60
C ARG A 12 10.74 28.01 61.77
N GLY A 13 11.83 27.29 61.50
CA GLY A 13 12.98 27.18 62.42
C GLY A 13 14.07 26.21 61.93
N THR A 14 15.05 26.71 61.19
CA THR A 14 16.44 26.22 61.21
C THR A 14 17.22 26.99 62.31
N PRO A 15 18.49 26.70 62.67
CA PRO A 15 19.41 25.62 62.25
C PRO A 15 20.12 24.91 63.43
N ASP A 16 21.00 23.96 63.08
CA ASP A 16 22.43 23.95 63.48
C ASP A 16 22.99 22.67 64.15
N ALA A 17 24.28 22.45 63.89
CA ALA A 17 25.26 21.55 64.51
C ALA A 17 25.39 20.08 64.02
N ALA A 18 26.38 19.89 63.13
CA ALA A 18 27.18 18.66 62.94
C ALA A 18 28.29 18.54 64.03
N PRO A 19 29.28 17.63 63.91
CA PRO A 19 29.30 16.16 63.99
C PRO A 19 30.20 15.69 65.18
N PRO A 20 30.62 14.41 65.30
CA PRO A 20 31.91 14.04 64.68
C PRO A 20 32.09 12.57 64.20
N SER A 21 32.92 12.47 63.16
CA SER A 21 33.90 11.44 62.76
C SER A 21 34.00 10.10 63.51
N GLY A 22 34.14 9.03 62.72
CA GLY A 22 34.74 7.75 63.14
C GLY A 22 35.00 6.80 61.97
N SER A 23 36.23 6.83 61.44
CA SER A 23 36.79 5.92 60.44
C SER A 23 36.94 4.48 60.93
N GLY A 24 36.74 3.47 60.06
CA GLY A 24 37.12 2.09 60.37
C GLY A 24 36.78 1.08 59.28
N THR A 25 37.77 0.79 58.41
CA THR A 25 37.82 -0.32 57.46
C THR A 25 37.97 -1.69 58.16
N ALA A 26 37.33 -2.76 57.65
CA ALA A 26 37.95 -4.05 57.29
C ALA A 26 36.94 -5.21 57.13
N SER A 27 36.96 -5.82 55.94
CA SER A 27 37.07 -7.25 55.62
C SER A 27 36.51 -8.32 56.58
N ALA A 28 35.59 -9.16 56.08
CA ALA A 28 35.66 -10.62 56.27
C ALA A 28 34.72 -11.36 55.29
N ARG A 29 35.30 -12.32 54.53
CA ARG A 29 34.56 -13.45 53.92
C ARG A 29 34.07 -14.39 55.03
N PRO A 30 33.15 -15.31 54.71
CA PRO A 30 33.61 -16.69 54.67
C PRO A 30 33.06 -17.51 53.49
N SER A 31 33.92 -18.43 53.06
CA SER A 31 33.73 -19.56 52.17
C SER A 31 32.96 -20.71 52.83
N GLY A 32 32.13 -21.41 52.06
CA GLY A 32 31.58 -22.72 52.38
C GLY A 32 31.06 -23.44 51.12
N GLN A 33 31.87 -24.35 50.57
CA GLN A 33 31.47 -25.46 49.68
C GLN A 33 31.31 -26.74 50.55
N PRO A 34 30.85 -27.95 50.07
CA PRO A 34 30.71 -28.45 48.68
C PRO A 34 29.44 -29.31 48.37
N GLY A 35 29.26 -29.71 47.10
CA GLY A 35 28.36 -30.81 46.68
C GLY A 35 28.09 -30.88 45.16
N VAL A 36 28.64 -31.89 44.49
CA VAL A 36 28.68 -32.22 43.04
C VAL A 36 27.93 -33.56 42.82
N PRO A 37 27.60 -34.14 41.62
CA PRO A 37 27.43 -33.68 40.21
C PRO A 37 26.03 -34.06 39.61
N LEU A 38 25.77 -33.76 38.33
CA LEU A 38 25.17 -34.71 37.37
C LEU A 38 25.49 -34.32 35.91
N ASP A 39 25.61 -35.35 35.08
CA ASP A 39 26.46 -35.50 33.90
C ASP A 39 26.01 -34.87 32.57
N ALA A 40 27.03 -34.75 31.71
CA ALA A 40 27.00 -34.48 30.29
C ALA A 40 26.34 -35.61 29.45
N VAL A 41 25.76 -35.23 28.32
CA VAL A 41 25.68 -36.08 27.12
C VAL A 41 26.11 -35.25 25.90
N ASP A 42 27.20 -35.68 25.31
CA ASP A 42 27.79 -35.21 24.06
C ASP A 42 27.38 -36.18 22.94
N VAL A 43 26.80 -35.69 21.83
CA VAL A 43 26.75 -36.43 20.55
C VAL A 43 26.79 -35.44 19.36
N ALA A 44 28.02 -35.16 18.91
CA ALA A 44 28.52 -35.26 17.54
C ALA A 44 27.73 -34.61 16.37
N THR A 45 28.22 -33.46 15.90
CA THR A 45 28.01 -32.93 14.54
C THR A 45 29.05 -33.51 13.58
N ARG A 46 28.63 -34.31 12.61
CA ARG A 46 29.46 -34.74 11.47
C ARG A 46 29.63 -33.60 10.47
N ALA A 47 30.85 -33.09 10.37
CA ALA A 47 31.29 -32.22 9.28
C ALA A 47 31.50 -33.04 7.99
N LEU A 48 31.00 -32.52 6.86
CA LEU A 48 31.34 -33.00 5.51
C LEU A 48 32.41 -32.06 4.90
N PRO A 49 33.43 -32.58 4.19
CA PRO A 49 34.55 -31.79 3.72
C PRO A 49 34.27 -31.12 2.37
N VAL A 50 34.47 -29.80 2.30
CA VAL A 50 34.56 -29.07 1.02
C VAL A 50 36.01 -29.11 0.54
N GLN A 51 36.28 -29.86 -0.52
CA GLN A 51 37.58 -29.89 -1.18
C GLN A 51 37.85 -28.55 -1.89
N ARG A 52 38.93 -27.89 -1.47
CA ARG A 52 39.54 -26.73 -2.12
C ARG A 52 40.35 -27.22 -3.33
N ALA A 53 39.91 -26.87 -4.54
CA ALA A 53 40.76 -26.95 -5.73
C ALA A 53 41.47 -25.60 -5.92
N ALA A 54 42.77 -25.58 -5.62
CA ALA A 54 43.65 -24.46 -5.93
C ALA A 54 43.89 -24.40 -7.45
N ARG A 55 43.66 -23.24 -8.07
CA ARG A 55 44.27 -22.88 -9.35
C ARG A 55 45.01 -21.57 -9.20
N SER A 56 46.32 -21.69 -9.35
CA SER A 56 47.35 -20.68 -9.51
C SER A 56 47.09 -19.76 -10.70
N ALA A 57 47.21 -18.45 -10.50
CA ALA A 57 47.33 -17.47 -11.58
C ALA A 57 48.45 -16.47 -11.26
N THR A 58 49.50 -16.53 -12.08
CA THR A 58 50.64 -15.60 -12.17
C THR A 58 50.17 -14.23 -12.70
N PRO A 59 50.72 -13.09 -12.24
CA PRO A 59 50.29 -11.78 -12.71
C PRO A 59 51.04 -11.38 -14.01
N PRO A 60 50.39 -10.71 -14.98
CA PRO A 60 51.11 -10.01 -16.03
C PRO A 60 51.29 -8.53 -15.72
N ALA A 61 52.29 -7.98 -16.41
CA ALA A 61 52.99 -6.73 -16.17
C ALA A 61 52.21 -5.45 -16.49
N ARG A 62 52.72 -4.35 -15.94
CA ARG A 62 52.35 -2.95 -16.21
C ARG A 62 52.47 -2.61 -17.71
N ALA A 63 51.44 -1.96 -18.26
CA ALA A 63 51.59 -1.10 -19.43
C ALA A 63 50.59 0.07 -19.39
N HIS A 64 51.17 1.27 -19.46
CA HIS A 64 50.72 2.58 -19.93
C HIS A 64 49.24 3.00 -19.89
N VAL A 65 49.04 4.12 -19.19
CA VAL A 65 47.91 5.04 -19.22
C VAL A 65 47.83 5.72 -20.59
N THR A 66 46.67 5.62 -21.24
CA THR A 66 46.15 6.66 -22.15
C THR A 66 44.69 6.90 -21.78
N SER A 67 44.41 8.17 -21.48
CA SER A 67 43.11 8.72 -21.13
C SER A 67 42.13 8.66 -22.30
N ASP A 68 40.95 8.07 -22.07
CA ASP A 68 39.69 8.50 -22.65
C ASP A 68 38.55 8.12 -21.68
N ASP A 69 37.78 9.13 -21.30
CA ASP A 69 36.75 9.13 -20.25
C ASP A 69 35.40 8.71 -20.85
N GLU A 70 35.15 7.39 -20.93
CA GLU A 70 33.81 6.83 -20.99
C GLU A 70 33.55 6.04 -19.71
N ARG A 71 32.75 6.61 -18.80
CA ARG A 71 32.24 5.92 -17.62
C ARG A 71 31.46 4.67 -18.06
N PRO A 72 31.85 3.45 -17.66
CA PRO A 72 31.07 2.26 -17.96
C PRO A 72 29.72 2.33 -17.21
N ALA A 73 28.64 1.99 -17.92
CA ALA A 73 27.34 1.75 -17.32
C ALA A 73 27.47 0.72 -16.18
N PRO A 74 26.71 0.85 -15.07
CA PRO A 74 26.87 -0.04 -13.93
C PRO A 74 26.61 -1.50 -14.32
N ASP A 75 27.55 -2.38 -13.97
CA ASP A 75 27.50 -3.81 -14.28
C ASP A 75 26.17 -4.43 -13.88
N GLU A 76 25.43 -4.89 -14.88
CA GLU A 76 24.12 -5.51 -14.76
C GLU A 76 24.28 -6.93 -14.20
N VAL A 77 23.63 -7.23 -13.07
CA VAL A 77 23.78 -8.52 -12.36
C VAL A 77 23.25 -9.66 -13.25
N PRO A 78 23.92 -10.83 -13.37
CA PRO A 78 23.53 -11.92 -14.27
C PRO A 78 22.07 -12.38 -14.15
N THR A 79 21.48 -12.33 -12.94
CA THR A 79 20.07 -12.63 -12.68
C THR A 79 19.11 -11.65 -13.37
N GLN A 80 19.46 -10.37 -13.50
CA GLN A 80 18.66 -9.35 -14.19
C GLN A 80 18.61 -9.56 -15.71
N ARG A 81 19.67 -10.12 -16.31
CA ARG A 81 19.69 -10.45 -17.75
C ARG A 81 18.79 -11.63 -18.08
N VAL A 82 18.75 -12.63 -17.21
CA VAL A 82 17.88 -13.81 -17.36
C VAL A 82 16.42 -13.40 -17.26
N THR A 83 16.04 -12.61 -16.25
CA THR A 83 14.66 -12.11 -16.10
C THR A 83 14.23 -11.23 -17.27
N ARG A 84 15.08 -10.32 -17.77
CA ARG A 84 14.72 -9.49 -18.95
C ARG A 84 14.53 -10.31 -20.22
N ARG A 85 15.35 -11.32 -20.46
CA ARG A 85 15.23 -12.19 -21.64
C ARG A 85 13.98 -13.06 -21.55
N GLU A 86 13.68 -13.58 -20.36
CA GLU A 86 12.46 -14.34 -20.08
C GLU A 86 11.22 -13.47 -20.18
N THR A 87 11.23 -12.28 -19.59
CA THR A 87 10.15 -11.30 -19.75
C THR A 87 9.98 -10.94 -21.22
N ARG A 88 11.04 -10.59 -21.96
CA ARG A 88 10.92 -10.34 -23.42
C ARG A 88 10.39 -11.57 -24.17
N ARG A 89 10.73 -12.79 -23.77
CA ARG A 89 10.20 -14.03 -24.36
C ARG A 89 8.71 -14.19 -24.05
N THR A 90 8.29 -13.96 -22.81
CA THR A 90 6.89 -13.99 -22.37
C THR A 90 6.08 -12.92 -23.07
N LEU A 91 6.60 -11.69 -23.17
CA LEU A 91 5.97 -10.59 -23.89
C LEU A 91 5.87 -10.90 -25.40
N ARG A 92 6.90 -11.49 -26.01
CA ARG A 92 6.85 -11.96 -27.41
C ARG A 92 5.91 -13.16 -27.60
N ALA A 93 5.75 -14.02 -26.59
CA ALA A 93 4.78 -15.10 -26.64
C ALA A 93 3.35 -14.54 -26.53
N ALA A 94 3.14 -13.53 -25.68
CA ALA A 94 1.90 -12.78 -25.59
C ALA A 94 1.53 -12.09 -26.90
N ASP A 95 2.49 -11.40 -27.51
CA ASP A 95 2.32 -10.71 -28.79
C ASP A 95 2.01 -11.70 -29.92
N ARG A 96 2.72 -12.83 -29.98
CA ARG A 96 2.42 -13.91 -30.95
C ARG A 96 1.07 -14.57 -30.72
N ALA A 97 0.64 -14.76 -29.47
CA ALA A 97 -0.69 -15.30 -29.15
C ALA A 97 -1.79 -14.31 -29.57
N ALA A 98 -1.56 -13.00 -29.37
CA ALA A 98 -2.41 -11.93 -29.85
C ALA A 98 -2.48 -11.88 -31.38
N GLU A 99 -1.35 -11.99 -32.08
CA GLU A 99 -1.29 -12.06 -33.55
C GLU A 99 -2.04 -13.29 -34.09
N ALA A 100 -1.80 -14.48 -33.51
CA ALA A 100 -2.48 -15.70 -33.92
C ALA A 100 -4.01 -15.63 -33.72
N ALA A 101 -4.47 -14.99 -32.64
CA ALA A 101 -5.89 -14.74 -32.41
C ALA A 101 -6.50 -13.78 -33.45
N ARG A 102 -5.75 -12.77 -33.90
CA ARG A 102 -6.17 -11.85 -34.97
C ARG A 102 -6.24 -12.56 -36.32
N ASP A 103 -5.24 -13.35 -36.67
CA ASP A 103 -5.16 -14.06 -37.96
C ASP A 103 -6.23 -15.16 -38.09
N ALA A 104 -6.60 -15.83 -36.99
CA ALA A 104 -7.68 -16.82 -36.98
C ALA A 104 -9.08 -16.21 -37.25
N THR A 105 -9.21 -14.88 -37.31
CA THR A 105 -10.50 -14.18 -37.50
C THR A 105 -10.77 -13.76 -38.95
N VAL A 106 -9.85 -14.03 -39.89
CA VAL A 106 -10.03 -13.74 -41.33
C VAL A 106 -10.45 -15.03 -42.08
N PRO A 107 -11.70 -15.16 -42.56
CA PRO A 107 -12.06 -16.29 -43.40
C PRO A 107 -11.54 -16.08 -44.82
N ASP A 108 -10.75 -17.05 -45.29
CA ASP A 108 -10.34 -17.20 -46.69
C ASP A 108 -11.57 -17.55 -47.54
N THR A 109 -11.97 -16.64 -48.44
CA THR A 109 -13.03 -16.90 -49.41
C THR A 109 -12.43 -17.13 -50.79
N ALA A 110 -12.24 -18.40 -51.14
CA ALA A 110 -12.15 -18.85 -52.52
C ALA A 110 -13.35 -19.78 -52.81
N ALA A 111 -14.32 -19.28 -53.56
CA ALA A 111 -15.44 -20.05 -54.09
C ALA A 111 -15.09 -20.67 -55.45
N PRO A 112 -15.83 -21.72 -55.85
CA PRO A 112 -16.30 -21.77 -57.23
C PRO A 112 -17.82 -21.97 -57.35
N ASP A 113 -18.36 -21.29 -58.37
CA ASP A 113 -19.74 -21.31 -58.87
C ASP A 113 -20.27 -22.71 -59.23
N THR A 114 -21.59 -22.92 -59.07
CA THR A 114 -22.49 -23.29 -60.18
C THR A 114 -23.98 -23.35 -59.75
N ALA A 115 -24.84 -23.20 -60.76
CA ALA A 115 -26.22 -22.74 -60.72
C ALA A 115 -27.31 -23.78 -60.37
N ALA A 116 -28.48 -23.26 -60.00
CA ALA A 116 -29.78 -23.94 -59.78
C ALA A 116 -30.48 -24.33 -61.12
N PRO A 117 -31.71 -24.94 -61.21
CA PRO A 117 -32.95 -24.48 -60.53
C PRO A 117 -34.06 -25.51 -60.14
N ASP A 118 -34.95 -25.03 -59.24
CA ASP A 118 -36.41 -25.21 -59.02
C ASP A 118 -37.18 -26.53 -59.25
N THR A 119 -38.06 -26.86 -58.27
CA THR A 119 -39.54 -26.94 -58.46
C THR A 119 -40.37 -27.24 -57.17
N ALA A 120 -41.38 -26.40 -56.94
CA ALA A 120 -42.78 -26.59 -56.44
C ALA A 120 -43.18 -27.53 -55.25
N ALA A 121 -44.04 -26.98 -54.36
CA ALA A 121 -44.84 -27.61 -53.28
C ALA A 121 -46.21 -28.17 -53.80
N PRO A 122 -47.18 -28.78 -53.03
CA PRO A 122 -47.86 -28.19 -51.82
C PRO A 122 -48.57 -29.13 -50.76
N GLY A 123 -49.11 -28.53 -49.67
CA GLY A 123 -50.28 -28.99 -48.84
C GLY A 123 -49.99 -29.83 -47.56
N THR A 124 -50.70 -29.80 -46.42
CA THR A 124 -51.99 -29.24 -45.94
C THR A 124 -52.18 -29.44 -44.41
N ALA A 125 -52.94 -28.52 -43.76
CA ALA A 125 -53.91 -28.66 -42.63
C ALA A 125 -53.50 -29.06 -41.16
N GLY A 126 -54.05 -28.30 -40.18
CA GLY A 126 -53.98 -28.49 -38.70
C GLY A 126 -55.11 -29.41 -38.13
N PRO A 127 -55.62 -29.28 -36.86
CA PRO A 127 -55.52 -28.18 -35.87
C PRO A 127 -55.26 -28.60 -34.38
N ALA A 128 -55.30 -27.61 -33.47
CA ALA A 128 -55.21 -27.70 -31.99
C ALA A 128 -56.49 -28.24 -31.29
N PRO A 129 -56.48 -28.42 -29.95
CA PRO A 129 -57.23 -27.47 -29.12
C PRO A 129 -56.65 -27.14 -27.72
N ASP A 130 -57.38 -26.20 -27.11
CA ASP A 130 -57.23 -25.33 -25.95
C ASP A 130 -57.72 -25.94 -24.61
N ARG A 131 -57.21 -25.46 -23.46
CA ARG A 131 -58.01 -25.14 -22.22
C ARG A 131 -57.16 -24.77 -20.99
N ALA A 132 -57.54 -23.66 -20.36
CA ALA A 132 -57.16 -23.18 -19.01
C ALA A 132 -58.29 -23.48 -17.96
N PRO A 133 -58.43 -22.76 -16.81
CA PRO A 133 -57.74 -22.92 -15.52
C PRO A 133 -58.72 -23.07 -14.30
N ARG A 134 -58.23 -23.36 -13.08
CA ARG A 134 -58.95 -23.22 -11.77
C ARG A 134 -57.92 -23.03 -10.62
N THR A 135 -57.92 -21.95 -9.80
CA THR A 135 -58.74 -21.62 -8.59
C THR A 135 -58.79 -22.75 -7.54
N GLY A 136 -58.55 -22.57 -6.23
CA GLY A 136 -58.17 -21.42 -5.40
C GLY A 136 -58.19 -21.77 -3.89
N GLN A 137 -57.94 -20.75 -3.05
CA GLN A 137 -58.34 -20.58 -1.62
C GLN A 137 -57.66 -21.44 -0.53
N SER A 138 -57.43 -21.01 0.71
CA SER A 138 -57.53 -19.72 1.44
C SER A 138 -57.14 -19.96 2.93
N ALA A 139 -56.85 -18.86 3.64
CA ALA A 139 -57.07 -18.59 5.08
C ALA A 139 -55.94 -18.90 6.08
N ALA A 140 -55.70 -18.13 7.15
CA ALA A 140 -56.09 -16.77 7.57
C ALA A 140 -55.44 -16.47 8.95
N GLY A 141 -55.36 -15.18 9.31
CA GLY A 141 -55.21 -14.68 10.70
C GLY A 141 -54.08 -13.66 10.89
N SER A 142 -54.25 -12.37 10.54
CA SER A 142 -54.79 -11.27 11.39
C SER A 142 -53.93 -10.92 12.61
N GLY A 143 -53.49 -9.70 12.92
CA GLY A 143 -53.79 -8.36 12.40
C GLY A 143 -53.90 -7.35 13.56
N ARG A 144 -53.30 -6.15 13.41
CA ARG A 144 -53.69 -4.79 13.91
C ARG A 144 -52.43 -3.88 13.89
N ARG A 145 -52.30 -2.88 12.99
CA ARG A 145 -52.85 -1.49 12.98
C ARG A 145 -52.61 -0.74 14.30
N ALA A 146 -52.22 0.54 14.38
CA ALA A 146 -51.78 1.60 13.46
C ALA A 146 -51.46 2.82 14.35
N ARG A 147 -50.60 3.77 13.90
CA ARG A 147 -50.88 5.24 13.92
C ARG A 147 -49.70 6.08 13.42
N ARG A 148 -50.07 7.13 12.68
CA ARG A 148 -49.26 8.21 12.10
C ARG A 148 -48.87 9.27 13.15
N ALA A 149 -47.73 9.93 12.95
CA ALA A 149 -47.46 11.36 13.22
C ALA A 149 -46.07 11.68 12.62
N ARG A 150 -45.95 12.48 11.56
CA ARG A 150 -45.92 13.96 11.44
C ARG A 150 -44.48 14.44 11.21
N ALA A 151 -44.27 15.03 10.04
CA ALA A 151 -43.07 15.74 9.63
C ALA A 151 -42.93 17.06 10.42
N VAL A 152 -41.69 17.47 10.66
CA VAL A 152 -41.32 18.80 11.16
C VAL A 152 -40.27 19.36 10.21
N GLU A 153 -40.62 20.49 9.58
CA GLU A 153 -39.71 21.36 8.83
C GLU A 153 -38.85 22.20 9.77
N PRO A 154 -37.68 22.70 9.33
CA PRO A 154 -36.93 23.74 10.03
C PRO A 154 -37.44 25.14 9.67
N ALA A 155 -37.49 26.01 10.68
CA ALA A 155 -37.90 27.40 10.60
C ALA A 155 -36.81 28.31 10.00
N SER A 156 -37.26 29.32 9.27
CA SER A 156 -36.53 30.47 8.75
C SER A 156 -36.67 31.69 9.68
N SER A 157 -35.69 32.60 9.62
CA SER A 157 -35.86 34.02 9.95
C SER A 157 -34.91 34.85 9.08
N GLY A 158 -35.46 35.83 8.37
CA GLY A 158 -34.76 36.65 7.37
C GLY A 158 -34.62 38.14 7.71
N ALA A 159 -34.62 38.94 6.63
CA ALA A 159 -34.44 40.41 6.46
C ALA A 159 -32.96 40.83 6.21
N GLY A 160 -32.58 41.59 5.19
CA GLY A 160 -33.26 42.37 4.12
C GLY A 160 -32.19 43.12 3.26
N PRO A 161 -32.54 44.10 2.39
CA PRO A 161 -32.52 43.90 0.92
C PRO A 161 -31.79 44.99 0.07
N GLY A 162 -31.87 44.85 -1.26
CA GLY A 162 -31.63 45.89 -2.29
C GLY A 162 -30.54 45.48 -3.31
N ASP A 163 -30.63 45.63 -4.62
CA ASP A 163 -31.61 46.19 -5.54
C ASP A 163 -31.27 45.65 -6.95
N ALA A 164 -32.26 45.49 -7.81
CA ALA A 164 -32.09 45.34 -9.25
C ALA A 164 -33.14 46.21 -9.95
N PRO A 165 -32.83 46.73 -11.16
CA PRO A 165 -33.87 47.03 -12.13
C PRO A 165 -33.67 46.26 -13.44
N ALA A 166 -34.79 45.80 -13.98
CA ALA A 166 -35.01 45.39 -15.37
C ALA A 166 -35.80 46.53 -16.09
N PRO A 167 -36.51 46.36 -17.23
CA PRO A 167 -36.30 45.59 -18.47
C PRO A 167 -36.64 46.46 -19.73
N GLY A 168 -36.73 45.82 -20.91
CA GLY A 168 -37.55 46.24 -22.07
C GLY A 168 -36.93 45.81 -23.40
N ASP A 169 -37.64 45.42 -24.45
CA ASP A 169 -39.03 45.00 -24.68
C ASP A 169 -39.10 44.41 -26.10
N ALA A 170 -40.05 43.48 -26.33
CA ALA A 170 -40.91 43.23 -27.51
C ALA A 170 -40.32 43.16 -28.97
N ASP A 171 -40.83 42.45 -29.98
CA ASP A 171 -42.13 41.83 -30.25
C ASP A 171 -42.08 41.09 -31.63
N HIS A 172 -42.73 39.93 -31.82
CA HIS A 172 -43.88 39.62 -32.74
C HIS A 172 -43.57 38.35 -33.58
N ALA A 173 -44.46 37.44 -33.99
CA ALA A 173 -45.91 37.17 -33.84
C ALA A 173 -46.14 35.67 -34.18
N GLU A 174 -46.87 34.92 -33.36
CA GLU A 174 -48.21 34.33 -33.58
C GLU A 174 -48.53 33.64 -34.92
N ASP A 175 -48.77 32.32 -34.86
CA ASP A 175 -50.03 31.69 -35.31
C ASP A 175 -50.16 30.26 -34.69
N GLY A 176 -51.34 29.93 -34.16
CA GLY A 176 -51.78 28.59 -33.76
C GLY A 176 -53.26 28.39 -34.14
N PRO A 177 -54.01 27.39 -33.66
CA PRO A 177 -53.65 26.11 -33.04
C PRO A 177 -54.50 24.90 -33.58
N ALA A 178 -54.39 23.73 -32.91
CA ALA A 178 -55.43 22.70 -32.64
C ALA A 178 -55.16 21.24 -33.11
N ALA A 179 -55.48 20.30 -32.20
CA ALA A 179 -55.32 18.83 -32.21
C ALA A 179 -56.68 18.09 -32.50
N PRO A 180 -56.90 16.77 -32.24
CA PRO A 180 -56.24 15.48 -32.59
C PRO A 180 -57.24 14.53 -33.38
N PRO A 181 -57.40 13.19 -33.12
CA PRO A 181 -56.67 12.00 -33.60
C PRO A 181 -57.52 10.93 -34.38
N VAL A 182 -56.96 10.02 -35.21
CA VAL A 182 -57.34 8.57 -35.35
C VAL A 182 -56.59 7.73 -36.43
N SER A 183 -56.05 6.56 -35.99
CA SER A 183 -56.16 5.15 -36.49
C SER A 183 -55.69 4.60 -37.88
N ARG A 184 -55.02 3.41 -37.77
CA ARG A 184 -54.93 2.19 -38.65
C ARG A 184 -53.95 2.26 -39.86
N SER A 185 -53.14 1.25 -40.21
CA SER A 185 -53.35 -0.22 -40.23
C SER A 185 -52.03 -1.04 -40.38
N ARG A 186 -52.13 -2.34 -40.09
CA ARG A 186 -51.09 -3.41 -40.13
C ARG A 186 -50.60 -3.74 -41.56
N ARG A 187 -49.30 -4.04 -41.71
CA ARG A 187 -48.81 -5.13 -42.59
C ARG A 187 -47.64 -5.89 -41.94
N ARG A 188 -47.74 -7.23 -42.02
CA ARG A 188 -46.75 -8.25 -41.61
C ARG A 188 -45.47 -8.15 -42.43
N ARG A 189 -44.31 -8.46 -41.82
CA ARG A 189 -43.18 -9.10 -42.52
C ARG A 189 -42.50 -10.13 -41.62
N ALA A 190 -41.92 -11.12 -42.28
CA ALA A 190 -41.62 -12.47 -41.81
C ALA A 190 -40.51 -12.56 -40.77
N ALA A 191 -40.56 -13.65 -40.01
CA ALA A 191 -39.48 -14.13 -39.17
C ALA A 191 -38.24 -14.47 -40.03
N THR A 192 -37.12 -13.81 -39.73
CA THR A 192 -35.79 -14.26 -40.15
C THR A 192 -35.20 -15.09 -39.03
N ALA A 193 -34.82 -16.32 -39.36
CA ALA A 193 -34.04 -17.20 -38.50
C ALA A 193 -32.81 -16.48 -37.97
N GLY A 194 -32.59 -16.57 -36.65
CA GLY A 194 -31.46 -15.98 -35.97
C GLY A 194 -30.15 -16.49 -36.57
N LYS A 195 -29.32 -15.56 -37.03
CA LYS A 195 -27.92 -15.78 -37.34
C LYS A 195 -27.24 -16.30 -36.06
N PRO A 196 -26.44 -17.38 -36.10
CA PRO A 196 -25.70 -17.80 -34.92
C PRO A 196 -24.81 -16.65 -34.47
N GLU A 197 -24.94 -16.29 -33.21
CA GLU A 197 -24.10 -15.32 -32.51
C GLU A 197 -22.64 -15.76 -32.71
N ARG A 198 -21.85 -14.91 -33.36
CA ARG A 198 -20.42 -15.13 -33.54
C ARG A 198 -19.81 -15.35 -32.15
N ALA A 199 -19.18 -16.50 -31.93
CA ALA A 199 -18.30 -16.69 -30.79
C ALA A 199 -17.29 -15.53 -30.75
N ALA A 200 -17.21 -14.86 -29.60
CA ALA A 200 -16.23 -13.81 -29.36
C ALA A 200 -14.84 -14.35 -29.69
N GLY A 201 -14.11 -13.67 -30.59
CA GLY A 201 -12.73 -14.02 -30.91
C GLY A 201 -11.88 -14.05 -29.64
N ALA A 202 -10.86 -14.92 -29.62
CA ALA A 202 -9.96 -15.03 -28.48
C ALA A 202 -9.42 -13.65 -28.08
N PRO A 203 -9.37 -13.33 -26.77
CA PRO A 203 -9.00 -12.00 -26.33
C PRO A 203 -7.56 -11.69 -26.74
N ASP A 204 -7.36 -10.47 -27.25
CA ASP A 204 -6.03 -9.92 -27.53
C ASP A 204 -5.23 -9.79 -26.21
N GLY A 205 -4.36 -10.75 -25.92
CA GLY A 205 -3.53 -10.80 -24.70
C GLY A 205 -3.37 -12.20 -24.09
N VAL A 206 -2.69 -12.28 -22.95
CA VAL A 206 -2.42 -13.54 -22.23
C VAL A 206 -3.54 -13.85 -21.25
N LEU A 207 -4.12 -15.05 -21.33
CA LEU A 207 -5.05 -15.54 -20.31
C LEU A 207 -4.28 -16.05 -19.09
N VAL A 208 -4.66 -15.60 -17.90
CA VAL A 208 -4.13 -16.09 -16.61
C VAL A 208 -5.25 -16.17 -15.58
N ASP A 209 -5.10 -16.96 -14.52
CA ASP A 209 -6.07 -16.95 -13.43
C ASP A 209 -5.86 -15.74 -12.51
N VAL A 210 -4.61 -15.50 -12.11
CA VAL A 210 -4.28 -14.44 -11.15
C VAL A 210 -3.12 -13.58 -11.63
N VAL A 211 -3.30 -12.25 -11.57
CA VAL A 211 -2.19 -11.29 -11.67
C VAL A 211 -1.82 -10.80 -10.27
N VAL A 212 -0.54 -10.79 -9.95
CA VAL A 212 0.02 -10.13 -8.76
C VAL A 212 0.79 -8.89 -9.22
N ILE A 213 0.40 -7.70 -8.76
CA ILE A 213 1.10 -6.44 -9.07
C ILE A 213 2.00 -6.07 -7.91
N GLY A 214 3.31 -6.02 -8.15
CA GLY A 214 4.34 -5.73 -7.17
C GLY A 214 4.90 -6.99 -6.53
N ALA A 215 6.23 -7.05 -6.40
CA ALA A 215 6.98 -8.15 -5.82
C ALA A 215 7.89 -7.67 -4.68
N GLY A 216 7.34 -6.77 -3.84
CA GLY A 216 7.79 -6.62 -2.46
C GLY A 216 7.28 -7.77 -1.59
N GLN A 217 7.46 -7.64 -0.27
CA GLN A 217 7.09 -8.69 0.70
C GLN A 217 5.66 -9.22 0.55
N ALA A 218 4.68 -8.32 0.42
CA ALA A 218 3.28 -8.69 0.25
C ALA A 218 3.03 -9.50 -1.03
N GLY A 219 3.64 -9.10 -2.14
CA GLY A 219 3.50 -9.77 -3.43
C GLY A 219 4.17 -11.14 -3.44
N LEU A 220 5.38 -11.25 -2.87
CA LEU A 220 6.09 -12.52 -2.74
C LEU A 220 5.35 -13.50 -1.83
N SER A 221 4.75 -13.02 -0.74
CA SER A 221 3.90 -13.86 0.11
C SER A 221 2.67 -14.38 -0.64
N ALA A 222 2.01 -13.54 -1.46
CA ALA A 222 0.87 -13.98 -2.27
C ALA A 222 1.31 -14.99 -3.34
N ALA A 223 2.40 -14.71 -4.06
CA ALA A 223 2.97 -15.61 -5.07
C ALA A 223 3.33 -16.99 -4.49
N TYR A 224 3.96 -17.03 -3.32
CA TYR A 224 4.23 -18.28 -2.60
C TYR A 224 2.95 -19.09 -2.33
N HIS A 225 1.89 -18.42 -1.86
CA HIS A 225 0.64 -19.10 -1.56
C HIS A 225 -0.11 -19.56 -2.83
N LEU A 226 -0.01 -18.82 -3.94
CA LEU A 226 -0.53 -19.26 -5.25
C LEU A 226 0.21 -20.51 -5.75
N ARG A 227 1.55 -20.49 -5.70
CA ARG A 227 2.38 -21.66 -6.05
C ARG A 227 2.05 -22.86 -5.17
N LYS A 228 1.92 -22.66 -3.85
CA LYS A 228 1.56 -23.71 -2.89
C LYS A 228 0.15 -24.27 -3.15
N ALA A 229 -0.77 -23.46 -3.67
CA ALA A 229 -2.11 -23.88 -4.06
C ALA A 229 -2.15 -24.61 -5.42
N GLY A 230 -1.00 -24.78 -6.09
CA GLY A 230 -0.87 -25.54 -7.34
C GLY A 230 -0.98 -24.71 -8.61
N LEU A 231 -1.08 -23.38 -8.53
CA LEU A 231 -1.02 -22.54 -9.73
C LEU A 231 0.42 -22.45 -10.24
N VAL A 232 0.56 -22.48 -11.57
CA VAL A 232 1.87 -22.43 -12.24
C VAL A 232 2.21 -20.98 -12.60
N PRO A 233 3.39 -20.46 -12.21
CA PRO A 233 3.80 -19.13 -12.58
C PRO A 233 4.13 -19.04 -14.07
N VAL A 234 3.67 -17.97 -14.71
CA VAL A 234 4.04 -17.63 -16.09
C VAL A 234 5.56 -17.50 -16.19
N GLY A 235 6.16 -18.26 -17.12
CA GLY A 235 7.61 -18.35 -17.30
C GLY A 235 8.22 -19.66 -16.78
N ASP A 236 7.51 -20.41 -15.94
CA ASP A 236 7.89 -21.79 -15.59
C ASP A 236 7.72 -22.71 -16.79
N ARG A 237 8.43 -23.84 -16.83
CA ARG A 237 8.39 -24.75 -17.97
C ARG A 237 7.00 -25.39 -18.10
N GLY A 238 6.34 -25.18 -19.24
CA GLY A 238 5.01 -25.76 -19.53
C GLY A 238 3.86 -25.01 -18.89
N TRP A 239 4.06 -23.75 -18.48
CA TRP A 239 2.98 -22.91 -17.95
C TRP A 239 1.84 -22.69 -18.94
N GLU A 240 2.12 -22.76 -20.25
CA GLU A 240 1.13 -22.58 -21.32
C GLU A 240 0.05 -23.68 -21.30
N ASP A 241 0.39 -24.89 -20.85
CA ASP A 241 -0.51 -26.04 -20.77
C ASP A 241 -1.05 -26.26 -19.35
N ALA A 242 -0.71 -25.38 -18.40
CA ALA A 242 -1.09 -25.54 -17.01
C ALA A 242 -2.58 -25.25 -16.80
N ALA A 243 -3.24 -26.06 -15.98
CA ALA A 243 -4.66 -25.93 -15.69
C ALA A 243 -5.03 -24.62 -14.96
N ALA A 244 -4.08 -24.06 -14.18
CA ALA A 244 -4.24 -22.77 -13.53
C ALA A 244 -2.91 -22.03 -13.46
N THR A 245 -2.92 -20.74 -13.77
CA THR A 245 -1.70 -19.93 -13.90
C THR A 245 -1.74 -18.61 -13.15
N PHE A 246 -0.57 -18.11 -12.75
CA PHE A 246 -0.45 -16.75 -12.22
C PHE A 246 0.79 -16.03 -12.76
N VAL A 247 0.76 -14.70 -12.77
CA VAL A 247 1.93 -13.89 -13.12
C VAL A 247 2.20 -12.85 -12.04
N VAL A 248 3.48 -12.60 -11.76
CA VAL A 248 3.92 -11.52 -10.86
C VAL A 248 4.61 -10.45 -11.70
N LEU A 249 4.10 -9.23 -11.67
CA LEU A 249 4.60 -8.09 -12.44
C LEU A 249 5.18 -7.05 -11.48
N ASP A 250 6.46 -6.70 -11.63
CA ASP A 250 7.11 -5.75 -10.72
C ASP A 250 7.99 -4.76 -11.50
N ASP A 251 7.88 -3.48 -11.11
CA ASP A 251 8.52 -2.36 -11.82
C ASP A 251 9.91 -2.02 -11.26
N ALA A 252 10.40 -2.80 -10.29
CA ALA A 252 11.78 -2.69 -9.83
C ALA A 252 12.74 -3.29 -10.88
N PRO A 253 13.98 -2.77 -10.95
CA PRO A 253 15.02 -3.38 -11.77
C PRO A 253 15.54 -4.71 -11.19
N ALA A 254 15.32 -4.97 -9.90
CA ALA A 254 15.83 -6.13 -9.16
C ALA A 254 14.86 -6.55 -8.03
N PRO A 255 15.03 -7.77 -7.46
CA PRO A 255 14.34 -8.17 -6.23
C PRO A 255 14.61 -7.20 -5.08
N GLY A 256 13.67 -7.12 -4.13
CA GLY A 256 13.80 -6.31 -2.90
C GLY A 256 12.67 -5.31 -2.65
N GLY A 257 11.85 -5.03 -3.67
CA GLY A 257 10.73 -4.07 -3.54
C GLY A 257 11.20 -2.71 -3.03
N ALA A 258 10.54 -2.14 -2.02
CA ALA A 258 10.95 -0.84 -1.47
C ALA A 258 12.28 -0.85 -0.69
N TRP A 259 12.77 -2.03 -0.27
CA TRP A 259 13.97 -2.13 0.58
C TRP A 259 15.25 -1.72 -0.14
N GLN A 260 15.33 -1.97 -1.44
CA GLN A 260 16.47 -1.56 -2.28
C GLN A 260 16.67 -0.03 -2.36
N HIS A 261 15.67 0.75 -1.92
CA HIS A 261 15.71 2.21 -1.93
C HIS A 261 15.89 2.82 -0.55
N ARG A 262 16.08 1.99 0.49
CA ARG A 262 16.38 2.50 1.84
C ARG A 262 17.79 3.07 1.86
N ALA A 263 18.00 4.04 2.75
CA ALA A 263 19.31 4.64 2.98
C ALA A 263 20.36 3.55 3.20
N PRO A 264 21.54 3.62 2.56
CA PRO A 264 22.59 2.61 2.71
C PRO A 264 22.99 2.36 4.16
N GLY A 265 22.95 3.41 4.99
CA GLY A 265 23.27 3.35 6.41
C GLY A 265 22.22 2.71 7.32
N LEU A 266 21.02 2.38 6.83
CA LEU A 266 20.01 1.67 7.63
C LEU A 266 20.43 0.21 7.80
N ARG A 267 20.81 -0.18 9.02
CA ARG A 267 21.17 -1.57 9.33
C ARG A 267 19.94 -2.43 9.52
N VAL A 268 20.06 -3.74 9.30
CA VAL A 268 18.98 -4.69 9.56
C VAL A 268 18.54 -4.66 11.02
N MET A 269 19.48 -4.56 11.97
CA MET A 269 19.16 -4.46 13.41
C MET A 269 18.33 -3.21 13.77
N ASP A 270 18.52 -2.11 13.03
CA ASP A 270 17.85 -0.82 13.28
C ASP A 270 16.54 -0.72 12.50
N ALA A 271 16.36 -1.56 11.48
CA ALA A 271 15.09 -1.72 10.79
C ALA A 271 14.12 -2.46 11.73
N HIS A 272 13.07 -1.78 12.19
CA HIS A 272 12.05 -2.35 13.08
C HIS A 272 11.32 -3.57 12.45
N GLY A 273 11.96 -4.74 12.50
CA GLY A 273 11.42 -6.05 12.14
C GLY A 273 11.31 -6.32 10.63
N VAL A 274 12.41 -6.69 9.99
CA VAL A 274 12.31 -7.46 8.74
C VAL A 274 11.95 -8.90 9.12
N HIS A 275 10.73 -9.33 8.79
CA HIS A 275 10.23 -10.66 9.15
C HIS A 275 10.33 -11.62 7.98
N ASP A 276 10.59 -12.89 8.31
CA ASP A 276 10.63 -14.03 7.38
C ASP A 276 9.44 -14.01 6.42
N LEU A 277 9.66 -14.24 5.14
CA LEU A 277 8.63 -14.64 4.20
C LEU A 277 8.18 -16.09 4.47
N PRO A 278 6.93 -16.45 4.11
CA PRO A 278 6.41 -17.78 4.37
C PRO A 278 7.28 -18.88 3.75
N GLY A 279 7.64 -19.89 4.56
CA GLY A 279 8.37 -21.06 4.09
C GLY A 279 9.88 -20.91 3.97
N MET A 280 10.46 -19.73 4.24
CA MET A 280 11.92 -19.54 4.22
C MET A 280 12.36 -18.52 5.27
N PRO A 281 13.20 -18.87 6.25
CA PRO A 281 13.66 -17.93 7.27
C PRO A 281 14.58 -16.85 6.67
N LEU A 282 14.49 -15.63 7.20
CA LEU A 282 15.44 -14.57 6.88
C LEU A 282 16.73 -14.82 7.66
N LEU A 283 17.78 -15.23 6.95
CA LEU A 283 19.10 -15.44 7.52
C LEU A 283 20.01 -14.26 7.16
N VAL A 284 20.31 -13.42 8.16
CA VAL A 284 21.25 -12.30 8.03
C VAL A 284 22.44 -12.58 8.96
N PRO A 285 23.58 -13.07 8.42
CA PRO A 285 24.74 -13.43 9.23
C PRO A 285 25.34 -12.27 10.03
N ASP A 286 25.30 -11.06 9.46
CA ASP A 286 25.74 -9.83 10.12
C ASP A 286 24.53 -8.88 10.33
N PRO A 287 23.99 -8.79 11.55
CA PRO A 287 22.89 -7.85 11.85
C PRO A 287 23.22 -6.37 11.61
N ALA A 288 24.51 -6.01 11.49
CA ALA A 288 24.96 -4.66 11.13
C ALA A 288 24.96 -4.40 9.62
N GLU A 289 24.71 -5.43 8.80
CA GLU A 289 24.60 -5.26 7.36
C GLU A 289 23.48 -4.28 6.99
N SER A 290 23.69 -3.56 5.90
CA SER A 290 22.68 -2.68 5.32
C SER A 290 21.41 -3.46 4.96
N ALA A 291 20.26 -2.99 5.45
CA ALA A 291 18.95 -3.53 5.08
C ALA A 291 18.68 -3.37 3.57
N ALA A 292 19.27 -2.36 2.93
CA ALA A 292 19.18 -2.14 1.48
C ALA A 292 20.00 -3.16 0.66
N ARG A 293 20.82 -4.00 1.31
CA ARG A 293 21.55 -5.13 0.69
C ARG A 293 20.98 -6.47 1.13
N ALA A 294 20.88 -6.71 2.43
CA ALA A 294 20.47 -7.99 2.99
C ALA A 294 19.05 -8.40 2.57
N VAL A 295 18.10 -7.46 2.57
CA VAL A 295 16.69 -7.77 2.26
C VAL A 295 16.48 -8.04 0.76
N PRO A 296 17.01 -7.23 -0.18
CA PRO A 296 17.01 -7.58 -1.60
C PRO A 296 17.67 -8.93 -1.91
N TYR A 297 18.80 -9.25 -1.27
CA TYR A 297 19.45 -10.54 -1.42
C TYR A 297 18.52 -11.68 -0.96
N TYR A 298 17.91 -11.55 0.21
CA TYR A 298 16.95 -12.52 0.72
C TYR A 298 15.73 -12.71 -0.22
N PHE A 299 15.18 -11.64 -0.79
CA PHE A 299 14.07 -11.73 -1.74
C PHE A 299 14.49 -12.42 -3.04
N ALA A 300 15.70 -12.19 -3.53
CA ALA A 300 16.23 -12.90 -4.70
C ALA A 300 16.30 -14.42 -4.44
N GLN A 301 16.85 -14.83 -3.29
CA GLN A 301 16.92 -16.24 -2.91
C GLN A 301 15.52 -16.84 -2.74
N TYR A 302 14.55 -16.06 -2.24
CA TYR A 302 13.18 -16.50 -2.06
C TYR A 302 12.49 -16.79 -3.40
N GLU A 303 12.65 -15.87 -4.36
CA GLU A 303 12.10 -16.02 -5.71
C GLU A 303 12.65 -17.25 -6.43
N GLU A 304 13.95 -17.51 -6.29
CA GLU A 304 14.61 -18.68 -6.84
C GLU A 304 14.15 -19.98 -6.14
N ALA A 305 14.18 -20.01 -4.81
CA ALA A 305 13.83 -21.19 -4.02
C ALA A 305 12.42 -21.72 -4.29
N PHE A 306 11.47 -20.82 -4.62
CA PHE A 306 10.08 -21.18 -4.90
C PHE A 306 9.69 -21.09 -6.37
N GLY A 307 10.65 -20.80 -7.27
CA GLY A 307 10.41 -20.71 -8.72
C GLY A 307 9.27 -19.75 -9.04
N LEU A 308 9.32 -18.51 -8.54
CA LEU A 308 8.21 -17.56 -8.66
C LEU A 308 8.16 -16.80 -10.00
N HIS A 309 9.24 -16.86 -10.80
CA HIS A 309 9.35 -16.26 -12.15
C HIS A 309 8.77 -14.84 -12.26
N VAL A 310 9.21 -13.94 -11.38
CA VAL A 310 8.73 -12.56 -11.37
C VAL A 310 9.19 -11.81 -12.62
N GLN A 311 8.26 -11.17 -13.32
CA GLN A 311 8.53 -10.41 -14.54
C GLN A 311 9.00 -9.00 -14.19
N ARG A 312 10.23 -8.65 -14.60
CA ARG A 312 10.87 -7.36 -14.30
C ARG A 312 11.72 -6.84 -15.47
N PRO A 313 11.87 -5.52 -15.63
CA PRO A 313 11.13 -4.45 -14.95
C PRO A 313 9.83 -4.13 -15.70
N VAL A 314 8.66 -4.46 -15.12
CA VAL A 314 7.34 -4.31 -15.76
C VAL A 314 6.46 -3.35 -14.98
N THR A 315 6.03 -2.27 -15.62
CA THR A 315 5.05 -1.33 -15.09
C THR A 315 3.65 -1.74 -15.49
N VAL A 316 2.75 -1.90 -14.52
CA VAL A 316 1.30 -1.98 -14.78
C VAL A 316 0.73 -0.57 -14.81
N THR A 317 0.11 -0.19 -15.93
CA THR A 317 -0.42 1.16 -16.13
C THR A 317 -1.92 1.26 -15.92
N ARG A 318 -2.65 0.17 -16.19
CA ARG A 318 -4.11 0.20 -16.22
C ARG A 318 -4.70 -1.16 -15.89
N VAL A 319 -5.75 -1.16 -15.07
CA VAL A 319 -6.62 -2.31 -14.84
C VAL A 319 -8.06 -1.89 -15.15
N GLU A 320 -8.73 -2.67 -15.97
CA GLU A 320 -10.08 -2.40 -16.46
C GLU A 320 -10.98 -3.62 -16.25
N ASP A 321 -12.26 -3.36 -16.04
CA ASP A 321 -13.28 -4.40 -16.01
C ASP A 321 -13.66 -4.79 -17.44
N ALA A 322 -13.53 -6.08 -17.77
CA ALA A 322 -13.85 -6.64 -19.07
C ALA A 322 -14.90 -7.78 -18.93
N GLY A 323 -15.82 -7.66 -17.98
CA GLY A 323 -16.88 -8.63 -17.74
C GLY A 323 -16.40 -9.73 -16.80
N GLU A 324 -16.24 -10.96 -17.30
CA GLU A 324 -15.81 -12.09 -16.45
C GLU A 324 -14.35 -11.97 -15.97
N ARG A 325 -13.54 -11.15 -16.65
CA ARG A 325 -12.11 -10.97 -16.36
C ARG A 325 -11.76 -9.49 -16.22
N LEU A 326 -10.64 -9.24 -15.56
CA LEU A 326 -9.95 -7.96 -15.53
C LEU A 326 -8.93 -7.92 -16.67
N THR A 327 -8.90 -6.83 -17.43
CA THR A 327 -7.79 -6.54 -18.37
C THR A 327 -6.73 -5.73 -17.65
N VAL A 328 -5.54 -6.29 -17.47
CA VAL A 328 -4.36 -5.62 -16.92
C VAL A 328 -3.42 -5.24 -18.07
N THR A 329 -3.15 -3.96 -18.25
CA THR A 329 -2.20 -3.45 -19.23
C THR A 329 -0.87 -3.14 -18.57
N SER A 330 0.21 -3.64 -19.16
CA SER A 330 1.58 -3.45 -18.67
C SER A 330 2.55 -3.14 -19.79
N HIS A 331 3.73 -2.62 -19.46
CA HIS A 331 4.84 -2.45 -20.40
C HIS A 331 6.18 -2.63 -19.67
N LEU A 332 7.25 -2.85 -20.42
CA LEU A 332 8.60 -2.77 -19.87
C LEU A 332 8.94 -1.34 -19.48
N VAL A 333 9.64 -1.16 -18.37
CA VAL A 333 10.07 0.18 -17.91
C VAL A 333 10.93 0.89 -18.96
N ASP A 334 11.78 0.15 -19.68
CA ASP A 334 12.69 0.66 -20.71
C ASP A 334 12.09 0.66 -22.14
N ALA A 335 10.86 0.17 -22.33
CA ALA A 335 10.18 0.13 -23.63
C ALA A 335 8.66 0.37 -23.46
N PRO A 336 8.24 1.59 -23.06
CA PRO A 336 6.85 1.89 -22.71
C PRO A 336 5.86 1.85 -23.88
N GLU A 337 6.34 1.98 -25.10
CA GLU A 337 5.55 1.88 -26.33
C GLU A 337 5.05 0.45 -26.59
N THR A 338 5.73 -0.57 -26.05
CA THR A 338 5.33 -1.97 -26.23
C THR A 338 4.51 -2.43 -25.03
N THR A 339 3.19 -2.48 -25.21
CA THR A 339 2.25 -2.90 -24.15
C THR A 339 1.85 -4.36 -24.28
N VAL A 340 1.61 -5.01 -23.14
CA VAL A 340 1.04 -6.36 -23.05
C VAL A 340 -0.21 -6.34 -22.18
N ARG A 341 -1.23 -7.05 -22.63
CA ARG A 341 -2.51 -7.21 -21.94
C ARG A 341 -2.60 -8.60 -21.32
N TRP A 342 -3.02 -8.63 -20.06
CA TRP A 342 -3.27 -9.83 -19.29
C TRP A 342 -4.74 -9.88 -18.91
N HIS A 343 -5.41 -11.00 -19.22
CA HIS A 343 -6.82 -11.21 -18.94
C HIS A 343 -6.96 -12.12 -17.73
N ALA A 344 -7.09 -11.51 -16.55
CA ALA A 344 -7.02 -12.19 -15.27
C ALA A 344 -8.42 -12.42 -14.69
N ARG A 345 -8.64 -13.55 -14.02
CA ARG A 345 -9.88 -13.78 -13.25
C ARG A 345 -9.83 -13.10 -11.89
N GLY A 346 -8.64 -12.98 -11.33
CA GLY A 346 -8.37 -12.35 -10.05
C GLY A 346 -7.12 -11.48 -10.06
N LEU A 347 -7.06 -10.51 -9.14
CA LEU A 347 -5.97 -9.56 -9.01
C LEU A 347 -5.56 -9.41 -7.55
N VAL A 348 -4.27 -9.59 -7.26
CA VAL A 348 -3.67 -9.18 -5.98
C VAL A 348 -2.80 -7.96 -6.24
N ASN A 349 -3.25 -6.79 -5.82
CA ASN A 349 -2.44 -5.58 -5.86
C ASN A 349 -1.60 -5.45 -4.59
N ALA A 350 -0.29 -5.51 -4.75
CA ALA A 350 0.74 -5.49 -3.71
C ALA A 350 1.90 -4.52 -4.05
N SER A 351 1.61 -3.44 -4.78
CA SER A 351 2.61 -2.47 -5.25
C SER A 351 3.13 -1.51 -4.17
N GLY A 352 2.59 -1.61 -2.96
CA GLY A 352 3.05 -0.84 -1.79
C GLY A 352 2.85 0.67 -1.93
N THR A 353 3.57 1.44 -1.12
CA THR A 353 3.38 2.90 -1.01
C THR A 353 4.58 3.72 -1.45
N TRP A 354 5.77 3.10 -1.56
CA TRP A 354 7.06 3.79 -1.73
C TRP A 354 7.05 4.81 -2.88
N ARG A 355 6.47 4.42 -4.03
CA ARG A 355 6.43 5.25 -5.25
C ARG A 355 5.46 6.44 -5.19
N LYS A 356 4.69 6.58 -4.10
CA LYS A 356 3.74 7.68 -3.91
C LYS A 356 4.05 8.46 -2.63
N PRO A 357 5.20 9.16 -2.54
CA PRO A 357 5.48 10.05 -1.42
C PRO A 357 4.36 11.09 -1.29
N PHE A 358 3.93 11.37 -0.05
CA PHE A 358 2.90 12.36 0.17
C PHE A 358 3.52 13.74 0.37
N TRP A 359 3.28 14.63 -0.59
CA TRP A 359 3.67 16.03 -0.52
C TRP A 359 2.45 16.89 -0.12
N PRO A 360 2.42 17.48 1.08
CA PRO A 360 1.34 18.37 1.45
C PRO A 360 1.39 19.66 0.60
N ALA A 361 0.21 20.18 0.26
CA ALA A 361 0.11 21.56 -0.21
C ALA A 361 0.41 22.48 0.99
N TYR A 362 1.29 23.46 0.79
CA TYR A 362 1.69 24.41 1.82
C TYR A 362 1.93 25.77 1.16
N PRO A 363 1.48 26.88 1.76
CA PRO A 363 1.75 28.21 1.23
C PRO A 363 3.26 28.50 1.17
N GLY A 364 3.71 29.14 0.09
CA GLY A 364 5.10 29.58 -0.09
C GLY A 364 6.08 28.49 -0.54
N ARG A 365 5.61 27.27 -0.85
CA ARG A 365 6.49 26.18 -1.34
C ARG A 365 7.21 26.56 -2.62
N GLU A 366 6.59 27.37 -3.46
CA GLU A 366 7.08 27.87 -4.74
C GLU A 366 8.12 28.99 -4.61
N VAL A 367 8.17 29.69 -3.47
CA VAL A 367 9.13 30.78 -3.22
C VAL A 367 10.33 30.35 -2.39
N PHE A 368 10.26 29.21 -1.69
CA PHE A 368 11.36 28.70 -0.88
C PHE A 368 12.58 28.36 -1.76
N THR A 369 13.71 29.00 -1.49
CA THR A 369 14.93 28.90 -2.31
C THR A 369 15.84 27.74 -1.90
N GLY A 370 15.62 27.18 -0.71
CA GLY A 370 16.35 26.00 -0.22
C GLY A 370 15.87 24.68 -0.83
N ARG A 371 16.46 23.56 -0.37
CA ARG A 371 16.08 22.22 -0.84
C ARG A 371 14.79 21.74 -0.17
N GLN A 372 13.85 21.23 -0.96
CA GLN A 372 12.72 20.47 -0.45
C GLN A 372 12.89 18.99 -0.82
N LEU A 373 12.98 18.13 0.18
CA LEU A 373 13.17 16.69 -0.01
C LEU A 373 12.03 15.94 0.65
N HIS A 374 11.54 14.84 0.07
CA HIS A 374 10.79 13.89 0.87
C HIS A 374 11.77 13.03 1.66
N SER A 375 11.35 12.49 2.81
CA SER A 375 12.18 11.58 3.62
C SER A 375 12.77 10.39 2.84
N ARG A 376 12.16 10.04 1.70
CA ARG A 376 12.64 8.97 0.80
C ARG A 376 13.85 9.35 -0.04
N ASP A 377 14.07 10.65 -0.23
CA ASP A 377 15.11 11.21 -1.09
C ASP A 377 16.37 11.56 -0.28
N VAL A 378 16.29 11.48 1.06
CA VAL A 378 17.45 11.61 1.95
C VAL A 378 18.22 10.29 1.94
N ARG A 379 19.40 10.29 1.34
CA ARG A 379 20.25 9.09 1.28
C ARG A 379 21.16 8.99 2.50
N GLU A 380 21.82 10.09 2.84
CA GLU A 380 22.74 10.18 3.96
C GLU A 380 22.57 11.52 4.71
N PRO A 381 22.56 11.52 6.05
CA PRO A 381 22.44 12.75 6.83
C PRO A 381 23.52 13.79 6.50
N ALA A 382 24.73 13.34 6.19
CA ALA A 382 25.88 14.20 5.89
C ALA A 382 25.65 15.12 4.67
N GLU A 383 24.80 14.73 3.72
CA GLU A 383 24.43 15.56 2.56
C GLU A 383 23.66 16.83 2.96
N LEU A 384 23.11 16.85 4.19
CA LEU A 384 22.30 17.94 4.74
C LEU A 384 23.03 18.71 5.85
N ALA A 385 24.35 18.53 5.99
CA ALA A 385 25.15 19.20 7.01
C ALA A 385 25.30 20.72 6.79
N ASP A 386 24.99 21.22 5.60
CA ASP A 386 25.28 22.58 5.13
C ASP A 386 24.30 23.67 5.60
N GLY A 387 23.58 23.45 6.70
CA GLY A 387 22.68 24.44 7.30
C GLY A 387 21.56 23.79 8.12
N HIS A 388 20.64 24.61 8.62
CA HIS A 388 19.53 24.14 9.43
C HIS A 388 18.50 23.33 8.61
N VAL A 389 17.99 22.24 9.19
CA VAL A 389 17.01 21.35 8.55
C VAL A 389 15.68 21.33 9.31
N VAL A 390 14.59 21.66 8.64
CA VAL A 390 13.23 21.50 9.17
C VAL A 390 12.69 20.14 8.76
N VAL A 391 12.34 19.29 9.72
CA VAL A 391 11.74 17.97 9.46
C VAL A 391 10.25 18.02 9.78
N VAL A 392 9.41 17.79 8.77
CA VAL A 392 7.95 17.82 8.89
C VAL A 392 7.38 16.41 8.90
N GLY A 393 6.77 15.99 10.00
CA GLY A 393 6.12 14.68 10.13
C GLY A 393 6.25 14.09 11.54
N GLY A 394 5.21 13.42 12.03
CA GLY A 394 5.17 12.87 13.42
C GLY A 394 5.35 11.36 13.51
N GLY A 395 5.85 10.71 12.47
CA GLY A 395 6.03 9.25 12.42
C GLY A 395 7.47 8.82 12.74
N THR A 396 7.69 7.50 12.85
CA THR A 396 9.00 6.89 13.12
C THR A 396 10.09 7.36 12.15
N SER A 397 9.77 7.49 10.85
CA SER A 397 10.74 7.98 9.86
C SER A 397 11.24 9.40 10.14
N ALA A 398 10.40 10.26 10.73
CA ALA A 398 10.82 11.61 11.10
C ALA A 398 11.77 11.58 12.30
N VAL A 399 11.44 10.80 13.34
CA VAL A 399 12.25 10.66 14.56
C VAL A 399 13.63 10.08 14.25
N GLN A 400 13.67 8.98 13.49
CA GLN A 400 14.93 8.37 13.06
C GLN A 400 15.79 9.35 12.26
N LEU A 401 15.18 10.12 11.36
CA LEU A 401 15.89 11.11 10.57
C LEU A 401 16.41 12.28 11.44
N LEU A 402 15.61 12.79 12.38
CA LEU A 402 16.00 13.85 13.31
C LEU A 402 17.21 13.46 14.14
N LEU A 403 17.20 12.26 14.73
CA LEU A 403 18.33 11.74 15.51
C LEU A 403 19.59 11.58 14.64
N ALA A 404 19.43 11.09 13.41
CA ALA A 404 20.55 10.93 12.49
C ALA A 404 21.13 12.29 12.06
N LEU A 405 20.27 13.27 11.77
CA LEU A 405 20.65 14.63 11.36
C LEU A 405 21.26 15.45 12.49
N ALA A 406 20.80 15.26 13.73
CA ALA A 406 21.32 15.97 14.91
C ALA A 406 22.83 15.73 15.15
N ARG A 407 23.40 14.69 14.54
CA ARG A 407 24.84 14.41 14.59
C ARG A 407 25.66 15.27 13.63
N VAL A 408 25.04 15.90 12.64
CA VAL A 408 25.73 16.63 11.56
C VAL A 408 25.21 18.05 11.36
N THR A 409 24.01 18.37 11.84
CA THR A 409 23.44 19.72 11.77
C THR A 409 22.36 19.96 12.84
N THR A 410 21.90 21.20 12.96
CA THR A 410 20.76 21.57 13.80
C THR A 410 19.43 21.29 13.08
N THR A 411 18.39 20.97 13.85
CA THR A 411 17.08 20.59 13.30
C THR A 411 15.93 21.26 14.02
N THR A 412 14.82 21.47 13.29
CA THR A 412 13.52 21.82 13.86
C THR A 412 12.53 20.73 13.51
N TRP A 413 11.86 20.14 14.51
CA TRP A 413 10.82 19.15 14.28
C TRP A 413 9.44 19.79 14.24
N VAL A 414 8.68 19.54 13.18
CA VAL A 414 7.32 20.07 12.98
C VAL A 414 6.32 18.93 12.84
N THR A 415 5.23 18.98 13.61
CA THR A 415 4.20 17.93 13.60
C THR A 415 2.79 18.51 13.50
N ARG A 416 1.88 17.76 12.86
CA ARG A 416 0.46 18.16 12.73
C ARG A 416 -0.34 18.03 14.02
N ARG A 417 0.06 17.11 14.89
CA ARG A 417 -0.50 16.88 16.22
C ARG A 417 0.67 16.63 17.17
N PRO A 418 0.55 16.94 18.46
CA PRO A 418 1.55 16.57 19.46
C PRO A 418 1.92 15.08 19.33
N PRO A 419 3.23 14.73 19.28
CA PRO A 419 3.67 13.35 19.32
C PRO A 419 3.09 12.61 20.52
N LEU A 420 2.55 11.41 20.29
CA LEU A 420 2.08 10.53 21.37
C LEU A 420 3.18 9.52 21.68
N TRP A 421 3.89 9.71 22.78
CA TRP A 421 4.86 8.73 23.28
C TRP A 421 4.14 7.62 24.05
N ARG A 422 4.64 6.39 23.92
CA ARG A 422 4.15 5.26 24.71
C ARG A 422 5.30 4.62 25.45
N ASP A 423 5.14 4.58 26.77
CA ASP A 423 5.99 3.81 27.64
C ASP A 423 5.47 2.36 27.71
N GLY A 424 6.39 1.40 27.75
CA GLY A 424 6.07 -0.03 27.77
C GLY A 424 6.32 -0.80 26.47
N GLN A 425 6.32 -2.13 26.58
CA GLN A 425 6.64 -3.04 25.48
C GLN A 425 5.50 -3.11 24.45
N PHE A 426 5.86 -3.14 23.17
CA PHE A 426 4.90 -3.41 22.11
C PHE A 426 4.55 -4.90 22.08
N THR A 427 3.43 -5.26 22.69
CA THR A 427 2.97 -6.66 22.75
C THR A 427 2.16 -7.05 21.50
N PRO A 428 2.03 -8.35 21.20
CA PRO A 428 1.16 -8.83 20.13
C PRO A 428 -0.29 -8.34 20.24
N GLU A 429 -0.81 -8.14 21.46
CA GLU A 429 -2.16 -7.63 21.74
C GLU A 429 -2.31 -6.19 21.27
N VAL A 430 -1.33 -5.32 21.60
CA VAL A 430 -1.30 -3.92 21.15
C VAL A 430 -1.22 -3.86 19.63
N GLY A 431 -0.40 -4.73 19.02
CA GLY A 431 -0.32 -4.88 17.56
C GLY A 431 -1.67 -5.26 16.94
N ARG A 432 -2.39 -6.24 17.51
CA ARG A 432 -3.72 -6.64 17.03
C ARG A 432 -4.75 -5.52 17.16
N ALA A 433 -4.78 -4.81 18.29
CA ALA A 433 -5.69 -3.68 18.49
C ALA A 433 -5.43 -2.56 17.48
N ALA A 434 -4.17 -2.25 17.19
CA ALA A 434 -3.82 -1.24 16.21
C ALA A 434 -4.23 -1.64 14.78
N VAL A 435 -4.01 -2.91 14.40
CA VAL A 435 -4.48 -3.47 13.13
C VAL A 435 -6.00 -3.35 13.01
N ALA A 436 -6.75 -3.70 14.07
CA ALA A 436 -8.21 -3.63 14.10
C ALA A 436 -8.74 -2.20 13.87
N LEU A 437 -8.11 -1.18 14.47
CA LEU A 437 -8.49 0.22 14.29
C LEU A 437 -8.23 0.72 12.85
N VAL A 438 -7.14 0.30 12.22
CA VAL A 438 -6.88 0.66 10.81
C VAL A 438 -7.87 -0.06 9.89
N ASP A 439 -8.22 -1.30 10.21
CA ASP A 439 -9.13 -2.17 9.48
C ASP A 439 -10.58 -1.65 9.54
N GLU A 440 -11.03 -1.16 10.70
CA GLU A 440 -12.32 -0.46 10.86
C GLU A 440 -12.43 0.76 9.94
N ARG A 441 -11.37 1.57 9.83
CA ARG A 441 -11.36 2.73 8.92
C ARG A 441 -11.51 2.30 7.46
N THR A 442 -10.83 1.25 7.04
CA THR A 442 -10.94 0.75 5.66
C THR A 442 -12.31 0.13 5.38
N ARG A 443 -12.94 -0.53 6.36
CA ARG A 443 -14.35 -0.97 6.24
C ARG A 443 -15.32 0.20 6.11
N ALA A 444 -15.02 1.33 6.76
CA ALA A 444 -15.80 2.55 6.64
C ALA A 444 -15.55 3.34 5.33
N GLY A 445 -14.71 2.83 4.41
CA GLY A 445 -14.36 3.51 3.16
C GLY A 445 -13.47 4.74 3.35
N LEU A 446 -12.82 4.87 4.51
CA LEU A 446 -11.87 5.93 4.80
C LEU A 446 -10.44 5.48 4.44
N PRO A 447 -9.54 6.40 4.06
CA PRO A 447 -8.15 6.08 3.86
C PRO A 447 -7.52 5.47 5.13
N PRO A 448 -6.62 4.49 4.99
CA PRO A 448 -5.92 3.91 6.14
C PRO A 448 -5.12 5.00 6.86
N GLY A 449 -5.21 5.00 8.19
CA GLY A 449 -4.41 5.87 9.04
C GLY A 449 -2.94 5.43 9.10
N SER A 450 -2.07 6.30 9.61
CA SER A 450 -0.70 5.88 9.95
C SER A 450 -0.74 4.95 11.16
N ILE A 451 0.02 3.86 11.16
CA ILE A 451 0.07 2.98 12.33
C ILE A 451 0.51 3.75 13.59
N VAL A 452 1.48 4.66 13.47
CA VAL A 452 1.95 5.53 14.56
C VAL A 452 0.85 6.47 15.06
N SER A 453 -0.11 6.85 14.20
CA SER A 453 -1.26 7.65 14.66
C SER A 453 -2.19 6.89 15.60
N VAL A 454 -2.09 5.55 15.64
CA VAL A 454 -2.86 4.64 16.49
C VAL A 454 -2.00 4.10 17.63
N THR A 455 -0.78 3.66 17.32
CA THR A 455 0.15 3.03 18.26
C THR A 455 1.02 3.99 19.03
N GLY A 456 1.07 5.28 18.67
CA GLY A 456 2.09 6.20 19.19
C GLY A 456 3.52 5.80 18.79
N LEU A 457 4.49 6.53 19.32
CA LEU A 457 5.92 6.30 19.19
C LEU A 457 6.45 5.60 20.46
N PRO A 458 7.24 4.51 20.34
CA PRO A 458 7.79 3.83 21.50
C PRO A 458 8.81 4.71 22.22
N LEU A 459 8.73 4.85 23.53
CA LEU A 459 9.64 5.69 24.31
C LEU A 459 10.93 4.92 24.68
N THR A 460 11.76 4.66 23.67
CA THR A 460 13.06 3.98 23.83
C THR A 460 14.09 4.88 24.53
N ASP A 461 15.17 4.30 25.04
CA ASP A 461 16.26 5.06 25.66
C ASP A 461 16.89 6.07 24.69
N GLU A 462 17.03 5.70 23.42
CA GLU A 462 17.50 6.61 22.37
C GLU A 462 16.56 7.81 22.20
N TYR A 463 15.24 7.56 22.22
CA TYR A 463 14.26 8.63 22.06
C TYR A 463 14.20 9.50 23.32
N ARG A 464 14.33 8.92 24.52
CA ARG A 464 14.49 9.69 25.77
C ARG A 464 15.73 10.59 25.73
N ALA A 465 16.86 10.08 25.24
CA ALA A 465 18.07 10.87 25.05
C ALA A 465 17.87 12.01 24.05
N GLY A 466 17.22 11.75 22.90
CA GLY A 466 16.90 12.78 21.90
C GLY A 466 15.92 13.85 22.41
N ILE A 467 14.97 13.45 23.25
CA ILE A 467 14.04 14.34 23.97
C ILE A 467 14.81 15.23 24.95
N ALA A 468 15.70 14.64 25.77
CA ALA A 468 16.52 15.37 26.74
C ALA A 468 17.49 16.34 26.07
N ALA A 469 18.05 15.96 24.92
CA ALA A 469 18.93 16.81 24.11
C ALA A 469 18.19 17.91 23.32
N GLY A 470 16.86 17.97 23.38
CA GLY A 470 16.04 18.96 22.68
C GLY A 470 15.77 18.64 21.20
N VAL A 471 16.38 17.60 20.64
CA VAL A 471 16.23 17.18 19.23
C VAL A 471 14.80 16.72 18.93
N LEU A 472 14.19 15.99 19.87
CA LEU A 472 12.83 15.45 19.73
C LEU A 472 11.80 16.32 20.47
N ARG A 473 11.89 17.64 20.28
CA ARG A 473 10.90 18.62 20.74
C ARG A 473 10.15 19.18 19.54
N ALA A 474 8.88 18.79 19.41
CA ALA A 474 8.08 19.16 18.25
C ALA A 474 7.47 20.56 18.38
N ARG A 475 7.41 21.29 17.27
CA ARG A 475 6.65 22.53 17.12
C ARG A 475 5.32 22.26 16.38
N PRO A 476 4.30 23.12 16.54
CA PRO A 476 3.09 23.07 15.73
C PRO A 476 3.39 23.32 14.25
N PRO A 477 2.46 23.04 13.33
CA PRO A 477 2.63 23.38 11.91
C PRO A 477 2.84 24.88 11.72
N PHE A 478 3.84 25.25 10.91
CA PHE A 478 4.06 26.62 10.47
C PHE A 478 2.94 27.11 9.54
N SER A 479 2.88 28.41 9.26
CA SER A 479 1.84 29.01 8.42
C SER A 479 2.22 29.00 6.93
N ARG A 480 3.51 29.26 6.63
CA ARG A 480 4.05 29.28 5.25
C ARG A 480 5.55 29.01 5.22
N LEU A 481 6.07 28.65 4.05
CA LEU A 481 7.48 28.78 3.74
C LEU A 481 7.78 30.22 3.29
N THR A 482 8.94 30.74 3.69
CA THR A 482 9.50 32.02 3.24
C THR A 482 10.62 31.75 2.22
N PRO A 483 11.20 32.74 1.53
CA PRO A 483 12.32 32.50 0.63
C PRO A 483 13.50 31.76 1.29
N ASP A 484 13.74 32.02 2.57
CA ASP A 484 14.91 31.52 3.30
C ASP A 484 14.58 30.54 4.44
N GLY A 485 13.30 30.18 4.64
CA GLY A 485 12.89 29.44 5.82
C GLY A 485 11.41 29.10 5.93
N VAL A 486 10.94 29.03 7.18
CA VAL A 486 9.54 28.76 7.55
C VAL A 486 9.08 29.73 8.62
N ALA A 487 7.80 30.10 8.60
CA ALA A 487 7.26 31.10 9.52
C ALA A 487 5.89 30.73 10.09
N TRP A 488 5.69 31.06 11.37
CA TRP A 488 4.46 30.87 12.14
C TRP A 488 3.76 32.21 12.30
N ASP A 489 2.73 32.44 11.49
CA ASP A 489 1.90 33.63 11.61
C ASP A 489 0.80 33.42 12.64
N GLY A 490 0.72 34.29 13.65
CA GLY A 490 -0.34 34.32 14.64
C GLY A 490 0.11 33.90 16.04
N PRO A 491 -0.78 34.00 17.04
CA PRO A 491 -0.45 33.64 18.41
C PRO A 491 -0.07 32.16 18.51
N PRO A 492 0.75 31.77 19.51
CA PRO A 492 1.07 30.38 19.79
C PRO A 492 -0.21 29.54 19.79
N ARG A 493 -0.28 28.51 18.95
CA ARG A 493 -1.43 27.60 18.97
C ARG A 493 -1.38 26.85 20.30
N SER A 494 -2.47 26.90 21.06
CA SER A 494 -2.50 26.30 22.39
C SER A 494 -2.18 24.80 22.32
N HIS A 495 -1.55 24.30 23.38
CA HIS A 495 -1.22 22.89 23.55
C HIS A 495 -2.47 21.99 23.65
N ASP A 496 -3.68 22.56 23.57
CA ASP A 496 -4.95 21.96 24.03
C ASP A 496 -5.73 21.18 22.96
N ALA A 497 -5.19 20.98 21.76
CA ALA A 497 -5.76 20.02 20.82
C ALA A 497 -5.41 18.58 21.25
N VAL A 498 -5.79 18.21 22.48
CA VAL A 498 -5.62 16.90 23.09
C VAL A 498 -6.98 16.23 23.18
N ASP A 499 -7.03 14.96 22.80
CA ASP A 499 -8.20 14.11 23.03
C ASP A 499 -8.51 14.07 24.55
N PRO A 500 -9.69 14.53 24.99
CA PRO A 500 -10.04 14.62 26.41
C PRO A 500 -10.12 13.26 27.12
N ALA A 501 -10.05 12.13 26.39
CA ALA A 501 -10.05 10.79 26.94
C ALA A 501 -8.65 10.24 27.32
N ALA A 502 -7.56 10.98 27.08
CA ALA A 502 -6.20 10.50 27.33
C ALA A 502 -5.71 10.81 28.76
N PRO A 503 -5.25 9.79 29.54
CA PRO A 503 -4.76 10.00 30.90
C PRO A 503 -3.54 10.94 30.98
N ASP A 504 -3.44 11.68 32.08
CA ASP A 504 -2.40 12.66 32.40
C ASP A 504 -1.04 12.00 32.76
N ASP A 505 -0.42 11.30 31.82
CA ASP A 505 0.87 10.62 32.04
C ASP A 505 2.07 11.46 31.59
N GLU A 506 3.23 11.27 32.23
CA GLU A 506 4.53 11.90 31.92
C GLU A 506 4.87 11.83 30.42
N ALA A 507 4.55 10.70 29.77
CA ALA A 507 4.71 10.49 28.34
C ALA A 507 3.92 11.51 27.47
N ARG A 508 2.77 12.00 27.95
CA ARG A 508 1.97 13.03 27.28
C ARG A 508 2.64 14.41 27.38
N ALA A 509 3.19 14.73 28.55
CA ALA A 509 3.95 15.97 28.75
C ALA A 509 5.19 16.02 27.86
N LEU A 510 5.87 14.89 27.68
CA LEU A 510 7.02 14.77 26.76
C LEU A 510 6.66 15.03 25.28
N GLY A 511 5.39 14.85 24.92
CA GLY A 511 4.86 15.03 23.58
C GLY A 511 4.29 16.42 23.30
N ALA A 512 4.17 17.27 24.33
CA ALA A 512 3.65 18.61 24.17
C ALA A 512 4.49 19.39 23.14
N TRP A 513 3.81 20.21 22.32
CA TRP A 513 4.52 21.14 21.47
C TRP A 513 5.38 22.10 22.29
N VAL A 514 6.44 22.64 21.68
CA VAL A 514 7.25 23.70 22.26
C VAL A 514 7.14 24.96 21.42
N ASP A 515 7.26 26.10 22.09
CA ASP A 515 7.40 27.40 21.42
C ASP A 515 8.79 27.55 20.79
N GLY A 516 8.91 28.56 19.94
CA GLY A 516 10.16 28.90 19.27
C GLY A 516 10.00 30.22 18.52
N PRO A 517 11.03 30.67 17.78
CA PRO A 517 10.96 31.92 17.03
C PRO A 517 9.87 31.87 15.95
N ASP A 518 9.26 33.02 15.68
CA ASP A 518 8.20 33.17 14.66
C ASP A 518 8.70 32.84 13.25
N GLU A 519 10.01 32.95 13.00
CA GLU A 519 10.66 32.54 11.77
C GLU A 519 11.89 31.68 12.06
N VAL A 520 12.08 30.64 11.24
CA VAL A 520 13.26 29.77 11.26
C VAL A 520 13.87 29.77 9.87
N VAL A 521 15.09 30.30 9.75
CA VAL A 521 15.92 30.17 8.56
C VAL A 521 16.30 28.70 8.39
N ALA A 522 16.04 28.14 7.21
CA ALA A 522 16.27 26.74 6.92
C ALA A 522 16.79 26.57 5.51
N ARG A 523 17.89 25.83 5.36
CA ARG A 523 18.43 25.52 4.04
C ARG A 523 17.72 24.33 3.41
N THR A 524 17.09 23.48 4.22
CA THR A 524 16.38 22.30 3.74
C THR A 524 15.14 22.03 4.56
N VAL A 525 14.04 21.72 3.87
CA VAL A 525 12.82 21.17 4.46
C VAL A 525 12.71 19.71 4.03
N VAL A 526 12.68 18.79 5.01
CA VAL A 526 12.44 17.37 4.77
C VAL A 526 11.00 17.01 5.13
N TRP A 527 10.24 16.61 4.13
CA TRP A 527 8.87 16.12 4.26
C TRP A 527 8.89 14.63 4.63
N ALA A 528 8.87 14.34 5.93
CA ALA A 528 8.64 13.01 6.50
C ALA A 528 7.14 12.72 6.69
N THR A 529 6.35 13.10 5.67
CA THR A 529 4.88 13.14 5.70
C THR A 529 4.20 11.85 5.25
N GLY A 530 5.00 10.79 5.05
CA GLY A 530 4.52 9.46 4.71
C GLY A 530 4.16 9.30 3.24
N TYR A 531 3.35 8.31 2.92
CA TYR A 531 3.10 7.89 1.55
C TYR A 531 1.60 7.68 1.30
N ARG A 532 1.22 7.60 0.02
CA ARG A 532 -0.10 7.14 -0.41
C ARG A 532 -0.01 5.71 -0.95
N PRO A 533 -1.12 4.94 -0.92
CA PRO A 533 -1.22 3.71 -1.68
C PRO A 533 -0.98 3.94 -3.18
N ALA A 534 -0.12 3.14 -3.81
CA ALA A 534 0.01 3.14 -5.27
C ALA A 534 -1.16 2.39 -5.91
N LEU A 535 -2.21 3.14 -6.27
CA LEU A 535 -3.47 2.60 -6.81
C LEU A 535 -3.89 3.25 -8.12
N ASP A 536 -3.04 4.07 -8.73
CA ASP A 536 -3.41 4.88 -9.91
C ASP A 536 -3.79 4.00 -11.11
N HIS A 537 -3.11 2.86 -11.28
CA HIS A 537 -3.44 1.86 -12.30
C HIS A 537 -4.82 1.22 -12.08
N LEU A 538 -5.39 1.30 -10.87
CA LEU A 538 -6.75 0.82 -10.55
C LEU A 538 -7.82 1.90 -10.71
N THR A 539 -7.46 3.14 -11.05
CA THR A 539 -8.41 4.25 -11.22
C THR A 539 -9.59 3.93 -12.15
N PRO A 540 -9.40 3.23 -13.30
CA PRO A 540 -10.52 2.91 -14.18
C PRO A 540 -11.61 2.04 -13.55
N LEU A 541 -11.27 1.23 -12.53
CA LEU A 541 -12.22 0.39 -11.79
C LEU A 541 -13.10 1.20 -10.83
N ARG A 542 -12.80 2.48 -10.57
CA ARG A 542 -13.60 3.40 -9.73
C ARG A 542 -13.87 2.84 -8.32
N LEU A 543 -12.90 2.16 -7.72
CA LEU A 543 -13.04 1.46 -6.43
C LEU A 543 -13.12 2.37 -5.18
N ARG A 544 -12.93 3.69 -5.33
CA ARG A 544 -12.91 4.62 -4.19
C ARG A 544 -14.33 4.99 -3.75
N ALA A 545 -14.57 4.90 -2.45
CA ALA A 545 -15.79 5.39 -1.82
C ALA A 545 -15.76 6.92 -1.63
N SER A 546 -16.91 7.49 -1.25
CA SER A 546 -17.07 8.92 -0.96
C SER A 546 -16.12 9.44 0.13
N GLY A 547 -15.72 8.58 1.07
CA GLY A 547 -14.72 8.87 2.11
C GLY A 547 -13.29 8.99 1.59
N GLY A 548 -13.03 8.73 0.32
CA GLY A 548 -11.71 8.82 -0.33
C GLY A 548 -10.83 7.56 -0.18
N GLY A 549 -11.26 6.56 0.60
CA GLY A 549 -10.64 5.25 0.70
C GLY A 549 -11.29 4.21 -0.21
N VAL A 550 -10.78 2.97 -0.18
CA VAL A 550 -11.41 1.80 -0.79
C VAL A 550 -12.05 0.98 0.33
N VAL A 551 -13.30 0.56 0.15
CA VAL A 551 -13.99 -0.28 1.14
C VAL A 551 -13.44 -1.70 1.07
N MET A 552 -12.88 -2.17 2.18
CA MET A 552 -12.22 -3.47 2.27
C MET A 552 -12.94 -4.39 3.26
N ASP A 553 -12.99 -5.68 2.94
CA ASP A 553 -13.32 -6.77 3.86
C ASP A 553 -12.10 -7.70 3.96
N GLY A 554 -11.31 -7.53 5.02
CA GLY A 554 -9.96 -8.09 5.08
C GLY A 554 -9.10 -7.52 3.95
N THR A 555 -8.63 -8.38 3.04
CA THR A 555 -7.85 -7.97 1.86
C THR A 555 -8.71 -7.77 0.62
N ARG A 556 -9.98 -8.16 0.63
CA ARG A 556 -10.88 -8.11 -0.53
C ARG A 556 -11.50 -6.73 -0.68
N VAL A 557 -11.54 -6.20 -1.90
CA VAL A 557 -12.29 -4.98 -2.22
C VAL A 557 -13.79 -5.31 -2.29
N VAL A 558 -14.62 -4.60 -1.54
CA VAL A 558 -16.07 -4.89 -1.49
C VAL A 558 -16.76 -4.61 -2.82
N ALA A 559 -16.33 -3.56 -3.53
CA ALA A 559 -16.91 -3.18 -4.82
C ALA A 559 -16.56 -4.14 -5.97
N ASP A 560 -15.44 -4.85 -5.89
CA ASP A 560 -15.04 -5.87 -6.87
C ASP A 560 -14.28 -7.00 -6.15
N PRO A 561 -14.95 -8.14 -5.86
CA PRO A 561 -14.36 -9.23 -5.07
C PRO A 561 -13.21 -9.96 -5.78
N ARG A 562 -12.98 -9.69 -7.07
CA ARG A 562 -11.82 -10.22 -7.81
C ARG A 562 -10.54 -9.49 -7.43
N VAL A 563 -10.63 -8.31 -6.81
CA VAL A 563 -9.49 -7.46 -6.47
C VAL A 563 -9.18 -7.54 -4.98
N HIS A 564 -7.93 -7.85 -4.67
CA HIS A 564 -7.38 -7.82 -3.32
C HIS A 564 -6.28 -6.76 -3.19
N LEU A 565 -6.27 -6.01 -2.09
CA LEU A 565 -5.21 -5.06 -1.74
C LEU A 565 -4.41 -5.61 -0.56
N VAL A 566 -3.10 -5.83 -0.76
CA VAL A 566 -2.21 -6.45 0.23
C VAL A 566 -0.96 -5.59 0.43
N GLY A 567 -0.48 -5.47 1.67
CA GLY A 567 0.66 -4.61 1.99
C GLY A 567 0.29 -3.13 2.17
N TYR A 568 -0.99 -2.83 2.34
CA TYR A 568 -1.51 -1.49 2.64
C TYR A 568 -2.20 -1.46 4.01
N GLY A 569 -2.20 -0.28 4.65
CA GLY A 569 -2.94 -0.03 5.88
C GLY A 569 -2.69 -1.11 6.96
N PRO A 570 -3.70 -1.90 7.37
CA PRO A 570 -3.55 -2.90 8.43
C PRO A 570 -2.53 -4.01 8.11
N SER A 571 -2.23 -4.22 6.82
CA SER A 571 -1.28 -5.23 6.34
C SER A 571 0.09 -4.65 5.93
N ALA A 572 0.34 -3.36 6.19
CA ALA A 572 1.56 -2.67 5.76
C ALA A 572 2.82 -3.01 6.61
N SER A 573 2.72 -3.92 7.57
CA SER A 573 3.87 -4.48 8.28
C SER A 573 4.36 -5.76 7.61
N THR A 574 5.60 -6.14 7.87
CA THR A 574 6.22 -7.36 7.32
C THR A 574 5.48 -8.64 7.81
N ILE A 575 5.12 -8.73 9.10
CA ILE A 575 4.22 -9.81 9.62
C ILE A 575 2.82 -9.74 8.98
N GLY A 576 2.23 -8.54 8.94
CA GLY A 576 0.87 -8.33 8.46
C GLY A 576 0.73 -8.72 6.99
N ALA A 577 1.75 -8.39 6.18
CA ALA A 577 1.83 -8.72 4.76
C ALA A 577 1.78 -10.23 4.51
N ASN A 578 2.46 -11.04 5.33
CA ASN A 578 2.46 -12.50 5.17
C ASN A 578 1.08 -13.12 5.42
N ARG A 579 0.41 -12.67 6.50
CA ARG A 579 -0.95 -13.11 6.81
C ARG A 579 -1.90 -12.70 5.69
N ALA A 580 -1.83 -11.43 5.30
CA ALA A 580 -2.70 -10.86 4.28
C ALA A 580 -2.48 -11.52 2.90
N GLY A 581 -1.24 -11.88 2.53
CA GLY A 581 -0.95 -12.62 1.31
C GLY A 581 -1.63 -13.98 1.27
N ARG A 582 -1.57 -14.73 2.38
CA ARG A 582 -2.29 -16.00 2.52
C ARG A 582 -3.80 -15.84 2.43
N ASP A 583 -4.35 -14.87 3.17
CA ASP A 583 -5.79 -14.65 3.26
C ASP A 583 -6.36 -14.17 1.91
N ALA A 584 -5.60 -13.33 1.19
CA ALA A 584 -5.95 -12.90 -0.17
C ALA A 584 -6.03 -14.08 -1.12
N VAL A 585 -5.01 -14.93 -1.16
CA VAL A 585 -5.00 -16.10 -2.05
C VAL A 585 -6.12 -17.07 -1.72
N ARG A 586 -6.32 -17.40 -0.45
CA ARG A 586 -7.42 -18.29 -0.02
C ARG A 586 -8.78 -17.76 -0.49
N THR A 587 -9.09 -16.52 -0.15
CA THR A 587 -10.39 -15.90 -0.45
C THR A 587 -10.59 -15.72 -1.95
N LEU A 588 -9.53 -15.38 -2.69
CA LEU A 588 -9.58 -15.24 -4.14
C LEU A 588 -9.83 -16.58 -4.81
N LEU A 589 -9.14 -17.65 -4.42
CA LEU A 589 -9.35 -18.98 -5.00
C LEU A 589 -10.74 -19.56 -4.66
N GLU A 590 -11.26 -19.29 -3.46
CA GLU A 590 -12.66 -19.59 -3.11
C GLU A 590 -13.64 -18.88 -4.06
N HIS A 591 -13.38 -17.61 -4.39
CA HIS A 591 -14.19 -16.85 -5.35
C HIS A 591 -14.07 -17.36 -6.80
N LEU A 592 -12.88 -17.84 -7.19
CA LEU A 592 -12.62 -18.35 -8.53
C LEU A 592 -13.10 -19.79 -8.74
N THR A 593 -13.50 -20.51 -7.69
CA THR A 593 -14.05 -21.86 -7.83
C THR A 593 -15.55 -21.74 -8.13
N PRO A 594 -16.07 -22.34 -9.22
CA PRO A 594 -17.51 -22.31 -9.48
C PRO A 594 -18.27 -22.96 -8.32
N PRO A 595 -19.48 -22.46 -7.96
CA PRO A 595 -20.33 -23.17 -7.02
C PRO A 595 -20.64 -24.56 -7.60
N GLY A 596 -20.30 -25.60 -6.83
CA GLY A 596 -20.44 -27.00 -7.22
C GLY A 596 -21.87 -27.50 -7.27
#